data_AF-A0A0H4B7M1-F1
#
_entry.id   AF-A0A0H4B7M1-F1
#
_cell.length_a   1.000
_cell.length_b   1.000
_cell.length_c   1.000
_cell.angle_alpha   90.00
_cell.angle_beta   90.00
_cell.angle_gamma   90.00
#
_symmetry.space_group_name_H-M   'P 1'
#
loop_
_entity.id
_entity.type
_entity.pdbx_description
1 polymer ?
#
loop_
_entity_poly.entity_id
_entity_poly.type
_entity_poly.pdbx_seq_one_letter_code
_entity_poly.pdbx_strand_id
1 'polypeptide(L)'
;MRDHPISPVTELLQYRAIGVVRGVYRPESDDQLTRGVLIDSDGNELEAVVLGRMLTLMRRHLDMTAPHLWVVYPRCRESEQLHLQIAGIWEPSTLATAESSDAEATDAEGALDQLPEGDDFFSIRGELIFTKPEANELVVKVRQLPRADGFRPLPFKVQLTGELPLEHLRHFVSLDVRRQGQLLAVEAFEVIAPMPTRGGKGREGSRKGGARPRPAKT
;
A
#
# COMPACT_ATOMS: atom_id res chain seq x y z
N MET A 1 -9.50 -22.36 -2.63
CA MET A 1 -8.76 -21.46 -3.54
C MET A 1 -7.68 -20.86 -2.65
N ARG A 2 -6.39 -21.16 -2.85
CA ARG A 2 -5.38 -20.61 -1.94
C ARG A 2 -5.38 -19.10 -2.11
N ASP A 3 -5.56 -18.39 -1.00
CA ASP A 3 -5.71 -16.94 -0.98
C ASP A 3 -4.38 -16.29 -1.34
N HIS A 4 -4.26 -15.59 -2.47
CA HIS A 4 -3.08 -14.76 -2.76
C HIS A 4 -2.87 -13.72 -1.63
N PRO A 5 -1.63 -13.39 -1.18
CA PRO A 5 -1.41 -12.47 -0.05
C PRO A 5 -1.91 -11.05 -0.36
N ILE A 6 -2.00 -10.76 -1.65
CA ILE A 6 -2.58 -9.59 -2.24
C ILE A 6 -3.94 -10.00 -2.82
N SER A 7 -5.03 -9.69 -2.12
CA SER A 7 -6.37 -9.98 -2.62
C SER A 7 -6.65 -9.26 -3.95
N PRO A 8 -7.44 -9.86 -4.85
CA PRO A 8 -7.81 -9.22 -6.10
C PRO A 8 -8.63 -7.95 -5.86
N VAL A 9 -8.60 -7.05 -6.84
CA VAL A 9 -9.42 -5.83 -6.82
C VAL A 9 -10.86 -6.20 -7.16
N THR A 10 -11.81 -5.77 -6.34
CA THR A 10 -13.25 -6.01 -6.51
C THR A 10 -14.02 -4.76 -6.92
N GLU A 11 -13.48 -3.57 -6.64
CA GLU A 11 -14.15 -2.30 -6.90
C GLU A 11 -13.29 -1.36 -7.76
N LEU A 12 -13.92 -0.61 -8.67
CA LEU A 12 -13.23 0.30 -9.59
C LEU A 12 -12.35 1.33 -8.84
N LEU A 13 -12.88 1.92 -7.77
CA LEU A 13 -12.17 2.91 -6.94
C LEU A 13 -11.73 2.34 -5.59
N GLN A 14 -11.25 1.08 -5.60
CA GLN A 14 -10.69 0.45 -4.42
C GLN A 14 -9.30 1.00 -4.10
N TYR A 15 -9.20 1.74 -3.00
CA TYR A 15 -7.91 2.16 -2.46
C TYR A 15 -7.16 0.98 -1.85
N ARG A 16 -5.85 0.92 -2.07
CA ARG A 16 -4.96 -0.05 -1.43
C ARG A 16 -3.53 0.45 -1.49
N ALA A 17 -2.73 0.02 -0.54
CA ALA A 17 -1.28 0.11 -0.59
C ALA A 17 -0.79 -1.08 0.24
N ILE A 18 -0.53 -2.18 -0.43
CA ILE A 18 -0.13 -3.45 0.17
C ILE A 18 0.97 -4.04 -0.70
N GLY A 19 1.96 -4.61 -0.05
CA GLY A 19 3.05 -5.29 -0.74
C GLY A 19 3.56 -6.48 0.04
N VAL A 20 4.56 -7.10 -0.54
CA VAL A 20 5.29 -8.24 0.00
C VAL A 20 6.77 -7.90 0.01
N VAL A 21 7.46 -8.19 1.12
CA VAL A 21 8.90 -7.93 1.26
C VAL A 21 9.54 -9.15 1.89
N ARG A 22 10.58 -9.69 1.26
CA ARG A 22 11.35 -10.80 1.83
C ARG A 22 12.45 -10.25 2.72
N GLY A 23 12.58 -10.80 3.93
CA GLY A 23 13.66 -10.40 4.83
C GLY A 23 13.57 -11.00 6.23
N VAL A 24 14.59 -10.72 7.03
CA VAL A 24 14.68 -11.12 8.44
C VAL A 24 14.23 -9.96 9.31
N TYR A 25 13.18 -10.16 10.11
CA TYR A 25 12.74 -9.12 11.05
C TYR A 25 13.54 -9.21 12.34
N ARG A 26 14.18 -8.09 12.71
CA ARG A 26 14.91 -7.92 13.96
C ARG A 26 14.19 -6.91 14.85
N PRO A 27 13.67 -7.31 16.02
CA PRO A 27 13.08 -6.36 16.96
C PRO A 27 14.15 -5.41 17.53
N GLU A 28 13.73 -4.21 17.95
CA GLU A 28 14.60 -3.20 18.56
C GLU A 28 15.20 -3.69 19.89
N SER A 29 14.44 -4.52 20.62
CA SER A 29 14.89 -5.25 21.81
C SER A 29 13.99 -6.46 22.07
N ASP A 30 14.46 -7.40 22.87
CA ASP A 30 13.73 -8.64 23.23
C ASP A 30 12.36 -8.35 23.87
N ASP A 31 12.23 -7.23 24.59
CA ASP A 31 11.00 -6.78 25.24
C ASP A 31 10.07 -5.98 24.30
N GLN A 32 10.57 -5.50 23.15
CA GLN A 32 9.83 -4.65 22.20
C GLN A 32 9.68 -5.29 20.82
N LEU A 33 9.01 -6.44 20.76
CA LEU A 33 8.78 -7.17 19.49
C LEU A 33 7.97 -6.41 18.43
N THR A 34 7.25 -5.34 18.82
CA THR A 34 6.37 -4.59 17.90
C THR A 34 7.10 -3.59 17.01
N ARG A 35 8.34 -3.22 17.34
CA ARG A 35 9.15 -2.26 16.59
C ARG A 35 10.51 -2.86 16.30
N GLY A 36 11.04 -2.58 15.13
CA GLY A 36 12.33 -3.11 14.71
C GLY A 36 12.63 -2.74 13.28
N VAL A 37 13.50 -3.55 12.67
CA VAL A 37 13.91 -3.41 11.28
C VAL A 37 13.66 -4.72 10.54
N LEU A 38 13.25 -4.61 9.29
CA LEU A 38 13.23 -5.71 8.34
C LEU A 38 14.49 -5.59 7.46
N ILE A 39 15.33 -6.62 7.49
CA ILE A 39 16.60 -6.66 6.78
C ILE A 39 16.41 -7.51 5.53
N ASP A 40 16.59 -6.90 4.35
CA ASP A 40 16.47 -7.61 3.08
C ASP A 40 17.76 -8.38 2.70
N SER A 41 17.74 -9.08 1.56
CA SER A 41 18.88 -9.88 1.07
C SER A 41 20.11 -9.05 0.74
N ASP A 42 19.94 -7.77 0.45
CA ASP A 42 21.01 -6.83 0.13
C ASP A 42 21.55 -6.14 1.39
N GLY A 43 20.97 -6.43 2.56
CA GLY A 43 21.33 -5.84 3.86
C GLY A 43 20.72 -4.47 4.12
N ASN A 44 19.74 -4.02 3.32
CA ASN A 44 19.03 -2.77 3.60
C ASN A 44 18.12 -2.95 4.81
N GLU A 45 18.16 -1.98 5.71
CA GLU A 45 17.31 -1.93 6.89
C GLU A 45 16.07 -1.06 6.65
N LEU A 46 14.91 -1.69 6.70
CA LEU A 46 13.60 -1.04 6.59
C LEU A 46 12.98 -0.95 7.97
N GLU A 47 12.73 0.26 8.46
CA GLU A 47 12.02 0.41 9.72
C GLU A 47 10.64 -0.26 9.63
N ALA A 48 10.31 -1.08 10.62
CA ALA A 48 9.08 -1.84 10.61
C ALA A 48 8.35 -1.80 11.95
N VAL A 49 7.01 -1.78 11.86
CA VAL A 49 6.11 -2.00 12.99
C VAL A 49 5.28 -3.25 12.73
N VAL A 50 5.29 -4.16 13.67
CA VAL A 50 4.51 -5.40 13.64
C VAL A 50 3.14 -5.17 14.26
N LEU A 51 2.08 -5.52 13.53
CA LEU A 51 0.73 -5.52 14.08
C LEU A 51 0.58 -6.59 15.16
N GLY A 52 -0.07 -6.25 16.27
CA GLY A 52 -0.22 -7.11 17.45
C GLY A 52 -0.73 -8.53 17.17
N ARG A 53 -1.58 -8.69 16.14
CA ARG A 53 -2.09 -10.00 15.69
C ARG A 53 -0.99 -10.98 15.25
N MET A 54 0.17 -10.49 14.83
CA MET A 54 1.31 -11.29 14.38
C MET A 54 2.21 -11.76 15.53
N LEU A 55 2.14 -11.13 16.70
CA LEU A 55 3.08 -11.38 17.80
C LEU A 55 3.02 -12.81 18.34
N THR A 56 1.85 -13.46 18.27
CA THR A 56 1.71 -14.86 18.70
C THR A 56 2.36 -15.79 17.68
N LEU A 57 2.16 -15.53 16.38
CA LEU A 57 2.74 -16.33 15.30
C LEU A 57 4.27 -16.25 15.34
N MET A 58 4.82 -15.04 15.42
CA MET A 58 6.26 -14.81 15.47
C MET A 58 6.94 -15.49 16.66
N ARG A 59 6.28 -15.53 17.83
CA ARG A 59 6.86 -16.14 19.04
C ARG A 59 6.80 -17.66 19.07
N ARG A 60 5.86 -18.27 18.35
CA ARG A 60 5.54 -19.70 18.52
C ARG A 60 5.80 -20.54 17.29
N HIS A 61 5.81 -19.93 16.11
CA HIS A 61 5.67 -20.66 14.86
C HIS A 61 6.61 -20.15 13.75
N LEU A 62 7.41 -19.12 13.99
CA LEU A 62 8.36 -18.59 13.00
C LEU A 62 9.79 -18.63 13.52
N ASP A 63 10.71 -19.02 12.65
CA ASP A 63 12.15 -18.89 12.89
C ASP A 63 12.60 -17.47 12.54
N MET A 64 12.68 -16.62 13.55
CA MET A 64 13.07 -15.22 13.40
C MET A 64 14.51 -15.01 12.90
N THR A 65 15.31 -16.08 12.73
CA THR A 65 16.66 -16.01 12.15
C THR A 65 16.67 -16.24 10.63
N ALA A 66 15.58 -16.80 10.08
CA ALA A 66 15.42 -17.08 8.67
C ALA A 66 14.70 -15.93 7.93
N PRO A 67 14.97 -15.75 6.62
CA PRO A 67 14.25 -14.77 5.82
C PRO A 67 12.83 -15.27 5.53
N HIS A 68 11.85 -14.41 5.83
CA HIS A 68 10.45 -14.68 5.62
C HIS A 68 9.83 -13.72 4.60
N LEU A 69 8.76 -14.13 3.93
CA LEU A 69 8.00 -13.24 3.03
C LEU A 69 6.87 -12.53 3.79
N TRP A 70 7.08 -11.26 4.10
CA TRP A 70 6.17 -10.47 4.93
C TRP A 70 5.14 -9.74 4.08
N VAL A 71 3.87 -9.82 4.49
CA VAL A 71 2.81 -8.97 3.95
C VAL A 71 2.81 -7.64 4.70
N VAL A 72 3.03 -6.54 3.97
CA VAL A 72 3.29 -5.22 4.54
C VAL A 72 2.41 -4.13 3.95
N TYR A 73 2.21 -3.07 4.72
CA TYR A 73 1.67 -1.81 4.24
C TYR A 73 2.75 -0.73 4.30
N PRO A 74 3.06 -0.03 3.18
CA PRO A 74 4.01 1.07 3.21
C PRO A 74 3.43 2.27 3.96
N ARG A 75 4.28 2.87 4.78
CA ARG A 75 4.02 4.12 5.49
C ARG A 75 5.16 5.07 5.11
N CYS A 76 4.85 6.16 4.42
CA CYS A 76 5.80 7.25 4.24
C CYS A 76 5.59 8.22 5.42
N ARG A 77 6.60 8.33 6.29
CA ARG A 77 6.65 9.41 7.29
C ARG A 77 7.24 10.66 6.64
N GLU A 78 7.46 11.72 7.42
CA GLU A 78 8.08 12.96 6.92
C GLU A 78 9.56 12.78 6.57
N SER A 79 10.24 11.79 7.17
CA SER A 79 11.53 11.31 6.72
C SER A 79 11.34 10.54 5.42
N GLU A 80 12.15 10.79 4.39
CA GLU A 80 12.11 10.10 3.08
C GLU A 80 12.44 8.60 3.14
N GLN A 81 12.35 8.00 4.33
CA GLN A 81 12.62 6.60 4.61
C GLN A 81 11.31 5.81 4.56
N LEU A 82 11.35 4.67 3.86
CA LEU A 82 10.27 3.72 3.80
C LEU A 82 10.09 3.04 5.16
N HIS A 83 8.93 3.23 5.76
CA HIS A 83 8.52 2.54 6.97
C HIS A 83 7.47 1.49 6.62
N LEU A 84 7.60 0.28 7.13
CA LEU A 84 6.71 -0.84 6.84
C LEU A 84 5.84 -1.18 8.03
N GLN A 85 4.58 -1.47 7.77
CA GLN A 85 3.68 -2.04 8.76
C GLN A 85 3.42 -3.50 8.42
N ILE A 86 4.04 -4.42 9.17
CA ILE A 86 3.91 -5.86 8.98
C ILE A 86 2.53 -6.30 9.45
N ALA A 87 1.77 -6.87 8.52
CA ALA A 87 0.38 -7.24 8.71
C ALA A 87 0.15 -8.76 8.64
N GLY A 88 1.06 -9.50 8.02
CA GLY A 88 0.94 -10.93 7.76
C GLY A 88 2.27 -11.54 7.30
N ILE A 89 2.25 -12.85 7.06
CA ILE A 89 3.32 -13.60 6.40
C ILE A 89 2.70 -14.40 5.24
N TRP A 90 3.43 -14.52 4.15
CA TRP A 90 3.09 -15.35 3.00
C TRP A 90 4.05 -16.53 2.89
N GLU A 91 3.74 -17.60 3.61
CA GLU A 91 4.45 -18.88 3.52
C GLU A 91 3.45 -20.02 3.65
N PRO A 92 2.63 -20.26 2.62
CA PRO A 92 1.65 -21.33 2.64
C PRO A 92 2.26 -22.70 2.97
N SER A 93 3.54 -22.94 2.69
CA SER A 93 4.24 -24.17 3.11
C SER A 93 4.42 -24.25 4.63
N THR A 94 5.11 -23.27 5.23
CA THR A 94 5.38 -23.17 6.67
C THR A 94 4.09 -23.17 7.49
N LEU A 95 3.07 -22.46 7.00
CA LEU A 95 1.78 -22.36 7.67
C LEU A 95 1.00 -23.69 7.61
N ALA A 96 1.04 -24.42 6.49
CA ALA A 96 0.39 -25.72 6.38
C ALA A 96 1.05 -26.77 7.29
N THR A 97 2.38 -26.76 7.40
CA THR A 97 3.13 -27.65 8.30
C THR A 97 2.90 -27.29 9.78
N ALA A 98 2.70 -26.02 10.12
CA ALA A 98 2.32 -25.63 11.48
C ALA A 98 0.91 -26.13 11.86
N GLU A 99 0.00 -26.31 10.89
CA GLU A 99 -1.36 -26.83 11.11
C GLU A 99 -1.44 -28.36 11.05
N SER A 100 -0.48 -29.02 10.41
CA SER A 100 -0.38 -30.48 10.27
C SER A 100 0.87 -30.97 10.98
N SER A 101 0.71 -31.52 12.18
CA SER A 101 1.80 -31.86 13.10
C SER A 101 2.67 -33.06 12.69
N ASP A 102 3.06 -33.17 11.42
CA ASP A 102 4.09 -34.06 10.89
C ASP A 102 4.27 -33.80 9.38
N ALA A 103 5.29 -33.02 8.98
CA ALA A 103 5.88 -33.07 7.65
C ALA A 103 7.25 -32.38 7.63
N GLU A 104 8.28 -33.11 7.18
CA GLU A 104 9.62 -32.58 6.86
C GLU A 104 9.54 -31.71 5.59
N ALA A 105 10.25 -30.58 5.61
CA ALA A 105 10.23 -29.63 4.52
C ALA A 105 10.89 -30.19 3.25
N THR A 106 10.16 -30.23 2.14
CA THR A 106 10.65 -30.71 0.84
C THR A 106 10.83 -29.57 -0.17
N ASP A 107 11.73 -29.71 -1.15
CA ASP A 107 12.00 -28.70 -2.20
C ASP A 107 10.76 -28.25 -3.02
N ALA A 108 9.67 -29.03 -2.97
CA ALA A 108 8.39 -28.68 -3.59
C ALA A 108 7.63 -27.55 -2.85
N GLU A 109 7.95 -27.31 -1.58
CA GLU A 109 7.31 -26.31 -0.73
C GLU A 109 7.75 -24.88 -1.07
N GLY A 110 9.02 -24.68 -1.40
CA GLY A 110 9.54 -23.36 -1.80
C GLY A 110 8.95 -22.84 -3.12
N ALA A 111 8.36 -23.71 -3.95
CA ALA A 111 7.62 -23.30 -5.15
C ALA A 111 6.20 -22.77 -4.82
N LEU A 112 5.63 -23.17 -3.69
CA LEU A 112 4.31 -22.70 -3.23
C LEU A 112 4.36 -21.30 -2.64
N ASP A 113 5.51 -20.91 -2.09
CA ASP A 113 5.72 -19.61 -1.45
C ASP A 113 6.15 -18.54 -2.46
N GLN A 114 6.49 -18.94 -3.70
CA GLN A 114 6.81 -18.03 -4.78
C GLN A 114 5.56 -17.34 -5.32
N LEU A 115 5.68 -16.03 -5.51
CA LEU A 115 4.64 -15.20 -6.12
C LEU A 115 4.98 -14.94 -7.58
N PRO A 116 3.99 -14.92 -8.49
CA PRO A 116 4.23 -14.61 -9.90
C PRO A 116 4.77 -13.18 -10.10
N GLU A 117 4.42 -12.25 -9.21
CA GLU A 117 4.95 -10.89 -9.21
C GLU A 117 6.37 -10.79 -8.63
N GLY A 118 6.87 -11.84 -7.97
CA GLY A 118 8.15 -11.87 -7.27
C GLY A 118 8.15 -11.16 -5.91
N ASP A 119 9.31 -11.11 -5.27
CA ASP A 119 9.51 -10.41 -3.99
C ASP A 119 9.53 -8.89 -4.18
N ASP A 120 9.32 -8.13 -3.11
CA ASP A 120 9.38 -6.65 -3.11
C ASP A 120 8.32 -5.97 -3.98
N PHE A 121 7.27 -6.69 -4.34
CA PHE A 121 6.13 -6.19 -5.09
C PHE A 121 5.13 -5.44 -4.19
N PHE A 122 4.66 -4.30 -4.66
CA PHE A 122 3.62 -3.49 -4.04
C PHE A 122 2.56 -3.16 -5.08
N SER A 123 1.29 -3.35 -4.70
CA SER A 123 0.15 -2.89 -5.50
C SER A 123 -0.55 -1.75 -4.78
N ILE A 124 -0.46 -0.57 -5.42
CA ILE A 124 -0.85 0.72 -4.86
C ILE A 124 -1.94 1.33 -5.74
N ARG A 125 -3.12 1.57 -5.16
CA ARG A 125 -4.24 2.24 -5.81
C ARG A 125 -4.66 3.46 -5.02
N GLY A 126 -4.76 4.59 -5.69
CA GLY A 126 -5.17 5.83 -5.06
C GLY A 126 -5.23 7.00 -6.02
N GLU A 127 -5.34 8.20 -5.46
CA GLU A 127 -5.45 9.44 -6.22
C GLU A 127 -4.05 10.03 -6.46
N LEU A 128 -3.65 10.22 -7.72
CA LEU A 128 -2.42 10.92 -8.07
C LEU A 128 -2.56 12.41 -7.71
N ILE A 129 -1.81 12.87 -6.70
CA ILE A 129 -1.91 14.25 -6.18
C ILE A 129 -0.70 15.11 -6.53
N PHE A 130 0.40 14.50 -6.96
CA PHE A 130 1.61 15.16 -7.39
C PHE A 130 2.34 14.26 -8.39
N THR A 131 2.88 14.85 -9.44
CA THR A 131 3.83 14.19 -10.35
C THR A 131 4.78 15.24 -10.91
N LYS A 132 6.05 14.89 -11.01
CA LYS A 132 7.12 15.67 -11.61
C LYS A 132 7.95 14.69 -12.47
N PRO A 133 7.52 14.47 -13.73
CA PRO A 133 8.18 13.50 -14.62
C PRO A 133 9.69 13.72 -14.75
N GLU A 134 10.12 14.97 -14.87
CA GLU A 134 11.55 15.32 -15.03
C GLU A 134 12.45 14.94 -13.84
N ALA A 135 11.87 14.67 -12.67
CA ALA A 135 12.59 14.22 -11.49
C ALA A 135 12.25 12.78 -11.10
N ASN A 136 11.42 12.09 -11.88
CA ASN A 136 10.88 10.78 -11.55
C ASN A 136 10.18 10.75 -10.18
N GLU A 137 9.49 11.82 -9.78
CA GLU A 137 8.83 11.92 -8.48
C GLU A 137 7.32 11.94 -8.66
N LEU A 138 6.60 11.12 -7.90
CA LEU A 138 5.15 11.21 -7.82
C LEU A 138 4.63 10.87 -6.42
N VAL A 139 3.43 11.37 -6.11
CA VAL A 139 2.77 11.10 -4.83
C VAL A 139 1.34 10.65 -5.07
N VAL A 140 1.01 9.48 -4.53
CA VAL A 140 -0.34 8.93 -4.52
C VAL A 140 -0.94 9.09 -3.12
N LYS A 141 -2.15 9.63 -3.07
CA LYS A 141 -2.95 9.73 -1.85
C LYS A 141 -3.83 8.50 -1.72
N VAL A 142 -3.63 7.74 -0.66
CA VAL A 142 -4.37 6.51 -0.36
C VAL A 142 -5.32 6.75 0.82
N ARG A 143 -6.53 6.20 0.73
CA ARG A 143 -7.55 6.28 1.78
C ARG A 143 -7.80 4.89 2.34
N GLN A 144 -7.93 4.78 3.65
CA GLN A 144 -8.38 3.54 4.27
C GLN A 144 -9.91 3.55 4.31
N LEU A 145 -10.51 2.37 4.13
CA LEU A 145 -11.95 2.19 4.31
C LEU A 145 -12.33 2.55 5.77
N PRO A 146 -13.45 3.26 5.98
CA PRO A 146 -14.01 3.43 7.31
C PRO A 146 -14.23 2.07 7.97
N ARG A 147 -13.88 1.97 9.24
CA ARG A 147 -14.13 0.78 10.04
C ARG A 147 -15.59 0.75 10.51
N ALA A 148 -16.08 -0.43 10.86
CA ALA A 148 -17.46 -0.65 11.32
C ALA A 148 -17.77 0.09 12.64
N ASP A 149 -16.74 0.39 13.44
CA ASP A 149 -16.80 1.21 14.65
C ASP A 149 -17.00 2.72 14.39
N GLY A 150 -17.10 3.12 13.11
CA GLY A 150 -17.24 4.52 12.70
C GLY A 150 -15.92 5.28 12.60
N PHE A 151 -14.78 4.66 12.94
CA PHE A 151 -13.47 5.26 12.79
C PHE A 151 -13.14 5.48 11.31
N ARG A 152 -12.78 6.71 10.96
CA ARG A 152 -12.39 7.12 9.61
C ARG A 152 -10.92 7.51 9.63
N PRO A 153 -10.02 6.59 9.24
CA PRO A 153 -8.60 6.91 9.20
C PRO A 153 -8.36 8.07 8.22
N LEU A 154 -7.42 8.95 8.58
CA LEU A 154 -7.01 10.01 7.67
C LEU A 154 -6.35 9.41 6.42
N PRO A 155 -6.54 10.02 5.24
CA PRO A 155 -5.75 9.68 4.07
C PRO A 155 -4.26 9.86 4.36
N PHE A 156 -3.43 9.01 3.77
CA PHE A 156 -1.98 9.14 3.82
C PHE A 156 -1.43 9.26 2.40
N LYS A 157 -0.18 9.71 2.31
CA LYS A 157 0.53 9.91 1.05
C LYS A 157 1.60 8.84 0.93
N VAL A 158 1.77 8.31 -0.27
CA VAL A 158 2.87 7.42 -0.62
C VAL A 158 3.72 8.14 -1.66
N GLN A 159 4.99 8.36 -1.33
CA GLN A 159 6.00 8.87 -2.24
C GLN A 159 6.54 7.71 -3.07
N LEU A 160 6.59 7.91 -4.39
CA LEU A 160 6.99 6.89 -5.35
C LEU A 160 7.97 7.52 -6.36
N THR A 161 8.81 6.67 -6.93
CA THR A 161 9.75 7.05 -7.99
C THR A 161 9.22 6.51 -9.32
N GLY A 162 9.15 7.34 -10.36
CA GLY A 162 8.68 6.94 -11.68
C GLY A 162 8.09 8.09 -12.49
N GLU A 163 7.64 7.79 -13.70
CA GLU A 163 7.15 8.78 -14.66
C GLU A 163 5.65 8.62 -14.87
N LEU A 164 4.85 9.59 -14.41
CA LEU A 164 3.44 9.69 -14.75
C LEU A 164 3.13 11.07 -15.36
N PRO A 165 2.56 11.13 -16.58
CA PRO A 165 2.21 12.40 -17.23
C PRO A 165 1.35 13.33 -16.38
N LEU A 166 1.62 14.64 -16.48
CA LEU A 166 0.86 15.68 -15.75
C LEU A 166 -0.64 15.69 -16.09
N GLU A 167 -1.04 15.19 -17.26
CA GLU A 167 -2.44 15.05 -17.66
C GLU A 167 -3.24 14.09 -16.76
N HIS A 168 -2.57 13.13 -16.12
CA HIS A 168 -3.19 12.18 -15.19
C HIS A 168 -3.26 12.73 -13.76
N LEU A 169 -2.80 13.96 -13.51
CA LEU A 169 -2.95 14.58 -12.19
C LEU A 169 -4.43 14.62 -11.78
N ARG A 170 -4.71 14.25 -10.53
CA ARG A 170 -6.07 14.04 -10.00
C ARG A 170 -6.84 12.92 -10.67
N HIS A 171 -6.18 11.92 -11.25
CA HIS A 171 -6.83 10.65 -11.59
C HIS A 171 -6.63 9.63 -10.48
N PHE A 172 -7.55 8.69 -10.41
CA PHE A 172 -7.38 7.45 -9.69
C PHE A 172 -6.51 6.53 -10.54
N VAL A 173 -5.41 6.05 -9.98
CA VAL A 173 -4.42 5.22 -10.67
C VAL A 173 -4.24 3.90 -9.93
N SER A 174 -3.93 2.85 -10.68
CA SER A 174 -3.44 1.56 -10.18
C SER A 174 -1.99 1.43 -10.59
N LEU A 175 -1.11 1.21 -9.61
CA LEU A 175 0.32 1.15 -9.81
C LEU A 175 0.84 -0.20 -9.32
N ASP A 176 1.63 -0.83 -10.18
CA ASP A 176 2.50 -1.95 -9.85
C ASP A 176 3.87 -1.38 -9.56
N VAL A 177 4.37 -1.66 -8.36
CA VAL A 177 5.51 -0.96 -7.77
C VAL A 177 6.49 -1.98 -7.22
N ARG A 178 7.78 -1.74 -7.42
CA ARG A 178 8.88 -2.54 -6.88
C ARG A 178 9.68 -1.73 -5.88
N ARG A 179 10.00 -2.33 -4.74
CA ARG A 179 10.92 -1.72 -3.79
C ARG A 179 12.37 -1.85 -4.27
N GLN A 180 13.14 -0.78 -4.14
CA GLN A 180 14.58 -0.72 -4.42
C GLN A 180 15.25 -0.01 -3.23
N GLY A 181 15.81 -0.78 -2.29
CA GLY A 181 16.27 -0.25 -1.01
C GLY A 181 15.13 0.42 -0.24
N GLN A 182 15.25 1.74 -0.01
CA GLN A 182 14.22 2.56 0.65
C GLN A 182 13.20 3.18 -0.31
N LEU A 183 13.38 3.03 -1.62
CA LEU A 183 12.54 3.65 -2.63
C LEU A 183 11.48 2.68 -3.14
N LEU A 184 10.35 3.23 -3.57
CA LEU A 184 9.26 2.49 -4.21
C LEU A 184 9.15 2.97 -5.66
N ALA A 185 9.63 2.16 -6.59
CA ALA A 185 9.71 2.47 -8.02
C ALA A 185 8.51 1.90 -8.79
N VAL A 186 7.88 2.71 -9.64
CA VAL A 186 6.75 2.27 -10.47
C VAL A 186 7.27 1.42 -11.63
N GLU A 187 6.75 0.19 -11.76
CA GLU A 187 7.02 -0.71 -12.90
C GLU A 187 5.94 -0.56 -13.98
N ALA A 188 4.67 -0.50 -13.57
CA ALA A 188 3.54 -0.30 -14.48
C ALA A 188 2.46 0.57 -13.83
N PHE A 189 1.68 1.26 -14.68
CA PHE A 189 0.56 2.06 -14.23
C PHE A 189 -0.65 1.93 -15.13
N GLU A 190 -1.83 2.04 -14.54
CA GLU A 190 -3.13 2.13 -15.20
C GLU A 190 -3.87 3.36 -14.67
N VAL A 191 -4.44 4.15 -15.58
CA VAL A 191 -5.27 5.31 -15.25
C VAL A 191 -6.74 4.89 -15.30
N ILE A 192 -7.42 4.94 -14.17
CA ILE A 192 -8.75 4.35 -14.01
C ILE A 192 -9.86 5.39 -14.25
N ALA A 193 -9.82 6.50 -13.51
CA ALA A 193 -10.88 7.50 -13.58
C ALA A 193 -10.42 8.88 -13.09
N PRO A 194 -10.96 9.99 -13.64
CA PRO A 194 -10.74 11.31 -13.06
C PRO A 194 -11.40 11.43 -11.68
N MET A 195 -10.71 12.06 -10.73
CA MET A 195 -11.23 12.29 -9.38
C MET A 195 -11.91 13.67 -9.26
N PRO A 196 -13.06 13.76 -8.58
CA PRO A 196 -13.78 15.01 -8.42
C PRO A 196 -12.96 16.05 -7.65
N THR A 197 -12.86 17.26 -8.21
CA THR A 197 -12.21 18.38 -7.54
C THR A 197 -13.10 18.88 -6.40
N ARG A 198 -12.56 18.95 -5.18
CA ARG A 198 -13.18 19.71 -4.09
C ARG A 198 -13.03 21.20 -4.41
N GLY A 199 -13.90 21.73 -5.26
CA GLY A 199 -13.88 23.14 -5.67
C GLY A 199 -14.78 23.50 -6.85
N GLY A 200 -15.27 22.52 -7.62
CA GLY A 200 -16.10 22.77 -8.80
C GLY A 200 -17.57 22.41 -8.64
N LYS A 201 -18.27 22.97 -7.64
CA LYS A 201 -19.75 22.92 -7.61
C LYS A 201 -20.31 24.31 -7.90
N GLY A 202 -20.74 24.52 -9.15
CA GLY A 202 -21.86 25.39 -9.51
C GLY A 202 -21.54 26.87 -9.75
N ARG A 203 -20.95 27.21 -10.91
CA ARG A 203 -21.15 28.53 -11.51
C ARG A 203 -21.46 28.44 -13.00
N GLU A 204 -22.32 27.48 -13.36
CA GLU A 204 -22.90 27.40 -14.68
C GLU A 204 -24.37 27.00 -14.52
N GLY A 205 -25.29 27.91 -14.87
CA GLY A 205 -26.73 27.66 -14.86
C GLY A 205 -27.58 28.49 -13.88
N SER A 206 -27.51 29.83 -13.94
CA SER A 206 -28.73 30.69 -13.89
C SER A 206 -28.37 32.17 -14.14
N ARG A 207 -28.12 32.51 -15.41
CA ARG A 207 -28.33 33.88 -15.91
C ARG A 207 -29.27 33.77 -17.10
N LYS A 208 -30.56 33.57 -16.83
CA LYS A 208 -31.61 33.67 -17.85
C LYS A 208 -32.72 34.58 -17.32
N GLY A 209 -32.73 35.80 -17.87
CA GLY A 209 -33.93 36.58 -18.18
C GLY A 209 -34.75 37.16 -17.02
N GLY A 210 -34.82 38.49 -16.95
CA GLY A 210 -35.88 39.14 -16.18
C GLY A 210 -35.69 40.62 -15.85
N ALA A 211 -35.23 41.45 -16.79
CA ALA A 211 -35.38 42.90 -16.65
C ALA A 211 -36.88 43.24 -16.78
N ARG A 212 -37.52 43.64 -15.69
CA ARG A 212 -38.81 44.34 -15.70
C ARG A 212 -38.60 45.76 -15.13
N PRO A 213 -39.05 46.82 -15.83
CA PRO A 213 -38.89 48.18 -15.36
C PRO A 213 -39.86 48.49 -14.21
N ARG A 214 -39.43 49.35 -13.29
CA ARG A 214 -40.22 49.86 -12.16
C ARG A 214 -41.22 50.92 -12.66
N PRO A 215 -42.48 50.97 -12.20
CA PRO A 215 -43.35 52.11 -12.44
C PRO A 215 -42.98 53.28 -11.52
N ALA A 216 -43.07 54.49 -12.07
CA ALA A 216 -42.90 55.75 -11.35
C ALA A 216 -44.03 55.95 -10.34
N LYS A 217 -43.69 56.51 -9.17
CA LYS A 217 -44.66 57.00 -8.19
C LYS A 217 -45.19 58.36 -8.63
N THR A 218 -46.51 58.51 -8.56
CA THR A 218 -47.23 59.78 -8.51
C THR A 218 -46.92 60.51 -7.22
#